data_AF-A0A9X9LF22-F1
#
_entry.id   AF-A0A9X9LF22-F1
#
_cell.length_a   1.000
_cell.length_b   1.000
_cell.length_c   1.000
_cell.angle_alpha   90.00
_cell.angle_beta   90.00
_cell.angle_gamma   90.00
#
_symmetry.space_group_name_H-M   'P 1'
#
loop_
_entity.id
_entity.type
_entity.pdbx_description
1 polymer ?
#
loop_
_entity_poly.entity_id
_entity_poly.type
_entity_poly.pdbx_seq_one_letter_code
_entity_poly.pdbx_strand_id
1 'polypeptide(L)'
;MVFGLLLGGKEFNERFKEKLPAPIPLEFFAVVMGTGISAGFNLKESYNVDVVGTLPLGLLPPANPDTSLFHLVYVDAIAIAIVGFSVTISMAKTLANKHGYQVDGNQELIALGLCNSIGSLFQTFSISCSLSRSLVQEGTGGKTQLAGCLASLMILLVILATGFLFESLPQAVLSAIVIVNLKGMFMQFADLPFFWRTSKIELTIWLTTFVSSLFLGLDYGLITAVIIALLTVIYRTQSPSYKVLGQLPDTDVYIDIDAYEEVKEIPGIKIFQINAPIYYANSDLYSSALKRKTGVNPALIMGARRKAMKKYAKEVGNANVANATVVKVDAEVDGEDATKPEEENDEVKYPPIVIKSTFPEELQRFMPPGENIHTVILDFTQVNFIDSVGVKTLAG
;
A
#
# COMPACT_ATOMS: atom_id res chain seq x y z
N MET A 1 -18.70 8.87 -39.51
CA MET A 1 -19.01 7.51 -40.01
C MET A 1 -18.07 6.45 -39.44
N VAL A 2 -16.75 6.55 -39.66
CA VAL A 2 -15.75 5.55 -39.18
C VAL A 2 -15.83 5.29 -37.67
N PHE A 3 -15.93 6.34 -36.85
CA PHE A 3 -16.09 6.21 -35.41
C PHE A 3 -17.31 5.35 -35.01
N GLY A 4 -18.48 5.62 -35.59
CA GLY A 4 -19.71 4.88 -35.30
C GLY A 4 -19.63 3.42 -35.74
N LEU A 5 -18.98 3.14 -36.88
CA LEU A 5 -18.73 1.78 -37.36
C LEU A 5 -17.82 1.01 -36.40
N LEU A 6 -16.72 1.62 -35.96
CA LEU A 6 -15.80 1.00 -35.00
C LEU A 6 -16.46 0.76 -33.65
N LEU A 7 -17.23 1.72 -33.14
CA LEU A 7 -17.91 1.60 -31.85
C LEU A 7 -19.02 0.55 -31.89
N GLY A 8 -19.89 0.60 -32.92
CA GLY A 8 -20.94 -0.39 -33.12
C GLY A 8 -20.38 -1.79 -33.38
N GLY A 9 -19.28 -1.89 -34.13
CA GLY A 9 -18.61 -3.16 -34.38
C GLY A 9 -17.95 -3.74 -33.11
N LYS A 10 -17.37 -2.91 -32.23
CA LYS A 10 -16.87 -3.40 -30.93
C LYS A 10 -18.00 -3.96 -30.05
N GLU A 11 -19.11 -3.25 -29.98
CA GLU A 11 -20.29 -3.71 -29.24
C GLU A 11 -20.85 -5.02 -29.83
N PHE A 12 -20.81 -5.16 -31.16
CA PHE A 12 -21.16 -6.40 -31.85
C PHE A 12 -20.20 -7.54 -31.48
N ASN A 13 -18.89 -7.31 -31.52
CA ASN A 13 -17.88 -8.29 -31.11
C ASN A 13 -18.09 -8.75 -29.66
N GLU A 14 -18.37 -7.82 -28.74
CA GLU A 14 -18.65 -8.15 -27.33
C GLU A 14 -19.93 -8.98 -27.19
N ARG A 15 -21.02 -8.58 -27.86
CA ARG A 15 -22.31 -9.26 -27.79
C ARG A 15 -22.31 -10.67 -28.39
N PHE A 16 -21.50 -10.90 -29.43
CA PHE A 16 -21.40 -12.18 -30.13
C PHE A 16 -20.11 -12.95 -29.81
N LYS A 17 -19.42 -12.59 -28.73
CA LYS A 17 -18.15 -13.20 -28.33
C LYS A 17 -18.20 -14.72 -28.20
N GLU A 18 -19.32 -15.28 -27.74
CA GLU A 18 -19.50 -16.74 -27.60
C GLU A 18 -19.73 -17.47 -28.93
N LYS A 19 -20.19 -16.75 -29.97
CA LYS A 19 -20.52 -17.34 -31.27
C LYS A 19 -19.40 -17.17 -32.29
N LEU A 20 -18.48 -16.23 -32.05
CA LEU A 20 -17.37 -15.93 -32.94
C LEU A 20 -16.11 -16.70 -32.50
N PRO A 21 -15.43 -17.41 -33.41
CA PRO A 21 -14.20 -18.13 -33.06
C PRO A 21 -13.03 -17.19 -32.71
N ALA A 22 -13.07 -15.94 -33.20
CA ALA A 22 -12.10 -14.89 -32.90
C ALA A 22 -12.77 -13.51 -33.04
N PRO A 23 -12.28 -12.47 -32.32
CA PRO A 23 -12.79 -11.11 -32.48
C PRO A 23 -12.48 -10.58 -33.88
N ILE A 24 -13.46 -9.91 -34.50
CA ILE A 24 -13.31 -9.31 -35.83
C ILE A 24 -12.33 -8.12 -35.73
N PRO A 25 -11.26 -8.05 -36.56
CA PRO A 25 -10.26 -6.98 -36.50
C PRO A 25 -10.77 -5.72 -37.22
N LEU A 26 -11.73 -5.04 -36.61
CA LEU A 26 -12.42 -3.87 -37.19
C LEU A 26 -11.48 -2.70 -37.44
N GLU A 27 -10.48 -2.52 -36.59
CA GLU A 27 -9.45 -1.48 -36.73
C GLU A 27 -8.65 -1.68 -38.02
N PHE A 28 -8.31 -2.93 -38.35
CA PHE A 28 -7.61 -3.26 -39.60
C PHE A 28 -8.47 -2.90 -40.82
N PHE A 29 -9.75 -3.28 -40.82
CA PHE A 29 -10.66 -2.93 -41.92
C PHE A 29 -10.85 -1.42 -42.06
N ALA A 30 -10.93 -0.69 -40.94
CA ALA A 30 -11.03 0.77 -40.97
C ALA A 30 -9.80 1.42 -41.60
N VAL A 31 -8.59 0.91 -41.30
CA VAL A 31 -7.35 1.37 -41.93
C VAL A 31 -7.33 1.04 -43.42
N VAL A 32 -7.60 -0.21 -43.81
CA VAL A 32 -7.57 -0.62 -45.23
C VAL A 32 -8.59 0.15 -46.07
N MET A 33 -9.84 0.25 -45.61
CA MET A 33 -10.88 1.00 -46.33
C MET A 33 -10.60 2.49 -46.31
N GLY A 34 -10.14 3.04 -45.18
CA GLY A 34 -9.81 4.45 -45.04
C GLY A 34 -8.69 4.87 -46.00
N THR A 35 -7.62 4.08 -46.06
CA THR A 35 -6.53 4.27 -47.02
C THR A 35 -7.02 4.10 -48.46
N GLY A 36 -7.78 3.05 -48.77
CA GLY A 36 -8.26 2.78 -50.13
C GLY A 36 -9.17 3.88 -50.67
N ILE A 37 -10.09 4.40 -49.84
CA ILE A 37 -10.96 5.53 -50.19
C ILE A 37 -10.11 6.80 -50.35
N SER A 38 -9.17 7.06 -49.42
CA SER A 38 -8.32 8.23 -49.48
C SER A 38 -7.46 8.29 -50.74
N ALA A 39 -6.84 7.17 -51.09
CA ALA A 39 -6.04 7.03 -52.31
C ALA A 39 -6.90 7.07 -53.58
N GLY A 40 -8.05 6.38 -53.59
CA GLY A 40 -8.92 6.29 -54.77
C GLY A 40 -9.61 7.61 -55.13
N PHE A 41 -9.99 8.42 -54.13
CA PHE A 41 -10.61 9.73 -54.33
C PHE A 41 -9.64 10.90 -54.21
N ASN A 42 -8.35 10.61 -54.00
CA ASN A 42 -7.29 11.59 -53.81
C ASN A 42 -7.70 12.71 -52.82
N LEU A 43 -8.10 12.28 -51.61
CA LEU A 43 -8.72 13.17 -50.61
C LEU A 43 -7.79 14.27 -50.12
N LYS A 44 -6.47 14.02 -50.12
CA LYS A 44 -5.47 15.02 -49.77
C LYS A 44 -5.49 16.20 -50.73
N GLU A 45 -5.40 15.95 -52.04
CA GLU A 45 -5.34 17.02 -53.03
C GLU A 45 -6.72 17.67 -53.27
N SER A 46 -7.78 16.87 -53.28
CA SER A 46 -9.12 17.34 -53.62
C SER A 46 -9.83 18.06 -52.47
N TYR A 47 -9.55 17.67 -51.22
CA TYR A 47 -10.27 18.14 -50.04
C TYR A 47 -9.36 18.60 -48.90
N ASN A 48 -8.04 18.67 -49.12
CA ASN A 48 -7.05 19.07 -48.12
C ASN A 48 -7.16 18.27 -46.81
N VAL A 49 -7.41 16.96 -46.93
CA VAL A 49 -7.49 16.06 -45.77
C VAL A 49 -6.08 15.74 -45.28
N ASP A 50 -5.86 15.88 -43.97
CA ASP A 50 -4.61 15.49 -43.33
C ASP A 50 -4.42 13.97 -43.38
N VAL A 51 -3.29 13.56 -43.95
CA VAL A 51 -2.86 12.16 -44.06
C VAL A 51 -1.54 11.96 -43.31
N VAL A 52 -1.15 10.70 -43.11
CA VAL A 52 0.11 10.35 -42.42
C VAL A 52 1.33 10.93 -43.15
N GLY A 53 1.34 10.89 -44.48
CA GLY A 53 2.47 11.37 -45.28
C GLY A 53 3.62 10.36 -45.35
N THR A 54 4.79 10.83 -45.77
CA THR A 54 5.94 9.96 -46.09
C THR A 54 6.49 9.28 -44.84
N LEU A 55 6.53 7.95 -44.86
CA LEU A 55 7.13 7.14 -43.80
C LEU A 55 8.56 6.76 -44.19
N PRO A 56 9.53 6.81 -43.27
CA PRO A 56 10.88 6.34 -43.55
C PRO A 56 10.84 4.84 -43.89
N LEU A 57 11.30 4.52 -45.10
CA LEU A 57 11.35 3.14 -45.59
C LEU A 57 12.58 2.44 -45.01
N GLY A 58 12.36 1.34 -44.29
CA GLY A 58 13.42 0.48 -43.77
C GLY A 58 13.66 0.62 -42.27
N LEU A 59 14.66 -0.12 -41.78
CA LEU A 59 15.07 -0.09 -40.38
C LEU A 59 16.11 1.01 -40.16
N LEU A 60 15.94 1.76 -39.07
CA LEU A 60 16.93 2.73 -38.62
C LEU A 60 18.13 2.00 -38.02
N PRO A 61 19.37 2.44 -38.31
CA PRO A 61 20.56 1.85 -37.70
C PRO A 61 20.57 2.13 -36.19
N PRO A 62 21.22 1.26 -35.38
CA PRO A 62 21.39 1.52 -33.96
C PRO A 62 22.11 2.86 -33.72
N ALA A 63 21.59 3.66 -32.80
CA ALA A 63 22.13 4.96 -32.41
C ALA A 63 22.25 5.03 -30.88
N ASN A 64 23.34 5.63 -30.39
CA ASN A 64 23.51 5.85 -28.97
C ASN A 64 22.59 6.98 -28.49
N PRO A 65 21.98 6.87 -27.30
CA PRO A 65 21.21 7.95 -26.72
C PRO A 65 22.10 9.14 -26.39
N ASP A 66 21.60 10.35 -26.66
CA ASP A 66 22.31 11.59 -26.32
C ASP A 66 22.30 11.79 -24.80
N THR A 67 23.45 11.54 -24.18
CA THR A 67 23.63 11.63 -22.72
C THR A 67 23.52 13.07 -22.22
N SER A 68 23.68 14.07 -23.09
CA SER A 68 23.51 15.47 -22.71
C SER A 68 22.08 15.76 -22.28
N LEU A 69 21.08 15.03 -22.77
CA LEU A 69 19.67 15.24 -22.44
C LEU A 69 19.23 14.61 -21.11
N PHE A 70 20.05 13.75 -20.50
CA PHE A 70 19.63 12.97 -19.32
C PHE A 70 19.22 13.84 -18.14
N HIS A 71 19.93 14.95 -17.91
CA HIS A 71 19.61 15.88 -16.82
C HIS A 71 18.25 16.58 -16.97
N LEU A 72 17.70 16.63 -18.20
CA LEU A 72 16.40 17.24 -18.48
C LEU A 72 15.26 16.23 -18.31
N VAL A 73 15.48 14.96 -18.62
CA VAL A 73 14.41 13.95 -18.74
C VAL A 73 14.38 12.90 -17.63
N TYR A 74 15.34 12.92 -16.68
CA TYR A 74 15.44 11.85 -15.68
C TYR A 74 14.20 11.73 -14.78
N VAL A 75 13.55 12.86 -14.43
CA VAL A 75 12.34 12.85 -13.60
C VAL A 75 11.20 12.17 -14.34
N ASP A 76 10.98 12.54 -15.60
CA ASP A 76 9.95 11.98 -16.46
C ASP A 76 10.22 10.50 -16.75
N ALA A 77 11.49 10.12 -16.92
CA ALA A 77 11.88 8.73 -17.11
C ALA A 77 11.54 7.85 -15.88
N ILE A 78 11.74 8.35 -14.66
CA ILE A 78 11.34 7.64 -13.43
C ILE A 78 9.83 7.48 -13.38
N ALA A 79 9.09 8.56 -13.69
CA ALA A 79 7.63 8.54 -13.75
C ALA A 79 7.11 7.48 -14.75
N ILE A 80 7.63 7.49 -15.97
CA ILE A 80 7.27 6.54 -17.03
C ILE A 80 7.63 5.11 -16.62
N ALA A 81 8.79 4.89 -16.00
CA ALA A 81 9.21 3.57 -15.52
C ALA A 81 8.25 3.01 -14.46
N ILE A 82 7.87 3.84 -13.46
CA ILE A 82 6.94 3.45 -12.40
C ILE A 82 5.58 3.10 -13.00
N VAL A 83 5.03 3.96 -13.86
CA VAL A 83 3.71 3.73 -14.49
C VAL A 83 3.75 2.52 -15.43
N GLY A 84 4.76 2.44 -16.28
CA GLY A 84 4.95 1.34 -17.24
C GLY A 84 5.09 -0.02 -16.56
N PHE A 85 5.88 -0.09 -15.48
CA PHE A 85 5.99 -1.29 -14.67
C PHE A 85 4.68 -1.61 -13.95
N SER A 86 4.04 -0.63 -13.33
CA SER A 86 2.77 -0.81 -12.59
C SER A 86 1.66 -1.39 -13.48
N VAL A 87 1.50 -0.87 -14.71
CA VAL A 87 0.54 -1.39 -15.68
C VAL A 87 0.90 -2.83 -16.10
N THR A 88 2.19 -3.09 -16.34
CA THR A 88 2.68 -4.40 -16.76
C THR A 88 2.46 -5.47 -15.70
N ILE A 89 2.88 -5.21 -14.44
CA ILE A 89 2.71 -6.14 -13.33
C ILE A 89 1.24 -6.33 -12.95
N SER A 90 0.42 -5.28 -13.04
CA SER A 90 -1.03 -5.37 -12.80
C SER A 90 -1.70 -6.31 -13.80
N MET A 91 -1.37 -6.17 -15.08
CA MET A 91 -1.90 -7.05 -16.13
C MET A 91 -1.38 -8.49 -15.97
N ALA A 92 -0.08 -8.65 -15.71
CA ALA A 92 0.53 -9.96 -15.48
C ALA A 92 -0.13 -10.70 -14.31
N LYS A 93 -0.35 -10.03 -13.17
CA LYS A 93 -1.05 -10.58 -12.01
C LYS A 93 -2.52 -10.92 -12.30
N THR A 94 -3.20 -10.10 -13.10
CA THR A 94 -4.59 -10.35 -13.50
C THR A 94 -4.69 -11.66 -14.29
N LEU A 95 -3.80 -11.86 -15.26
CA LEU A 95 -3.75 -13.11 -16.04
C LEU A 95 -3.26 -14.30 -15.19
N ALA A 96 -2.31 -14.08 -14.29
CA ALA A 96 -1.80 -15.09 -13.36
C ALA A 96 -2.90 -15.65 -12.45
N ASN A 97 -3.70 -14.75 -11.86
CA ASN A 97 -4.84 -15.13 -11.04
C ASN A 97 -5.91 -15.87 -11.86
N LYS A 98 -6.14 -15.45 -13.10
CA LYS A 98 -7.11 -16.08 -14.00
C LYS A 98 -6.71 -17.51 -14.39
N HIS A 99 -5.43 -17.76 -14.61
CA HIS A 99 -4.93 -19.06 -15.09
C HIS A 99 -4.22 -19.90 -14.01
N GLY A 100 -4.13 -19.41 -12.78
CA GLY A 100 -3.57 -20.13 -11.64
C GLY A 100 -2.05 -20.31 -11.66
N TYR A 101 -1.30 -19.40 -12.30
CA TYR A 101 0.16 -19.40 -12.27
C TYR A 101 0.71 -18.27 -11.40
N GLN A 102 2.02 -18.31 -11.08
CA GLN A 102 2.68 -17.27 -10.29
C GLN A 102 3.50 -16.34 -11.19
N VAL A 103 3.57 -15.06 -10.81
CA VAL A 103 4.37 -14.04 -11.49
C VAL A 103 5.38 -13.46 -10.50
N ASP A 104 6.65 -13.44 -10.91
CA ASP A 104 7.72 -12.76 -10.17
C ASP A 104 7.84 -11.31 -10.64
N GLY A 105 7.55 -10.36 -9.74
CA GLY A 105 7.63 -8.94 -10.04
C GLY A 105 9.05 -8.43 -10.31
N ASN A 106 10.07 -9.03 -9.68
CA ASN A 106 11.47 -8.65 -9.91
C ASN A 106 11.90 -9.05 -11.32
N GLN A 107 11.51 -10.26 -11.75
CA GLN A 107 11.79 -10.75 -13.09
C GLN A 107 11.11 -9.89 -14.17
N GLU A 108 9.84 -9.51 -13.96
CA GLU A 108 9.12 -8.62 -14.88
C GLU A 108 9.76 -7.22 -14.95
N LEU A 109 10.24 -6.69 -13.82
CA LEU A 109 10.92 -5.40 -13.79
C LEU A 109 12.23 -5.42 -14.58
N ILE A 110 13.05 -6.46 -14.37
CA ILE A 110 14.30 -6.66 -15.11
C ILE A 110 14.03 -6.83 -16.60
N ALA A 111 13.03 -7.66 -16.96
CA ALA A 111 12.66 -7.88 -18.35
C ALA A 111 12.21 -6.58 -19.04
N LEU A 112 11.33 -5.81 -18.41
CA LEU A 112 10.86 -4.53 -18.95
C LEU A 112 11.99 -3.50 -19.07
N GLY A 113 12.89 -3.45 -18.09
CA GLY A 113 14.08 -2.61 -18.11
C GLY A 113 15.01 -2.96 -19.27
N LEU A 114 15.29 -4.25 -19.48
CA LEU A 114 16.10 -4.73 -20.60
C LEU A 114 15.45 -4.42 -21.95
N CYS A 115 14.14 -4.65 -22.11
CA CYS A 115 13.42 -4.33 -23.34
C CYS A 115 13.52 -2.85 -23.70
N ASN A 116 13.32 -1.94 -22.73
CA ASN A 116 13.43 -0.50 -22.97
C ASN A 116 14.88 -0.06 -23.19
N SER A 117 15.84 -0.65 -22.47
CA SER A 117 17.26 -0.30 -22.60
C SER A 117 17.80 -0.69 -23.97
N ILE A 118 17.50 -1.91 -24.44
CA ILE A 118 17.89 -2.39 -25.77
C ILE A 118 17.11 -1.63 -26.84
N GLY A 119 15.81 -1.43 -26.66
CA GLY A 119 14.96 -0.70 -27.61
C GLY A 119 15.41 0.75 -27.83
N SER A 120 15.93 1.42 -26.80
CA SER A 120 16.41 2.79 -26.92
C SER A 120 17.53 2.96 -27.96
N LEU A 121 18.34 1.93 -28.18
CA LEU A 121 19.38 1.92 -29.24
C LEU A 121 18.78 1.95 -30.65
N PHE A 122 17.54 1.51 -30.82
CA PHE A 122 16.83 1.46 -32.10
C PHE A 122 15.84 2.62 -32.26
N GLN A 123 16.04 3.72 -31.52
CA GLN A 123 15.22 4.94 -31.59
C GLN A 123 13.73 4.70 -31.28
N THR A 124 13.42 3.73 -30.41
CA THR A 124 12.05 3.46 -29.98
C THR A 124 11.64 4.35 -28.80
N PHE A 125 10.36 4.67 -28.69
CA PHE A 125 9.78 5.24 -27.48
C PHE A 125 9.65 4.17 -26.37
N SER A 126 9.44 4.60 -25.12
CA SER A 126 9.28 3.67 -24.00
C SER A 126 8.03 2.79 -24.16
N ILE A 127 8.19 1.49 -23.94
CA ILE A 127 7.14 0.49 -24.09
C ILE A 127 6.65 -0.02 -22.73
N SER A 128 5.40 -0.49 -22.72
CA SER A 128 4.77 -1.20 -21.62
C SER A 128 3.82 -2.28 -22.15
N CYS A 129 3.17 -3.02 -21.25
CA CYS A 129 2.16 -4.00 -21.63
C CYS A 129 0.98 -3.37 -22.39
N SER A 130 0.47 -4.08 -23.40
CA SER A 130 -0.71 -3.67 -24.16
C SER A 130 -1.93 -4.49 -23.75
N LEU A 131 -2.78 -3.90 -22.90
CA LEU A 131 -3.99 -4.55 -22.37
C LEU A 131 -4.85 -5.17 -23.48
N SER A 132 -5.18 -4.40 -24.52
CA SER A 132 -6.03 -4.87 -25.62
C SER A 132 -5.42 -6.05 -26.37
N ARG A 133 -4.11 -6.01 -26.69
CA ARG A 133 -3.44 -7.09 -27.42
C ARG A 133 -3.30 -8.35 -26.57
N SER A 134 -2.94 -8.21 -25.30
CA SER A 134 -2.81 -9.33 -24.37
C SER A 134 -4.15 -10.03 -24.12
N LEU A 135 -5.25 -9.27 -23.96
CA LEU A 135 -6.58 -9.84 -23.80
C LEU A 135 -7.10 -10.53 -25.07
N VAL A 136 -6.79 -9.99 -26.26
CA VAL A 136 -7.13 -10.66 -27.52
C VAL A 136 -6.33 -11.96 -27.66
N GLN A 137 -5.02 -11.94 -27.40
CA GLN A 137 -4.17 -13.14 -27.47
C GLN A 137 -4.63 -14.22 -26.46
N GLU A 138 -4.97 -13.83 -25.24
CA GLU A 138 -5.50 -14.76 -24.24
C GLU A 138 -6.88 -15.29 -24.65
N GLY A 139 -7.77 -14.41 -25.13
CA GLY A 139 -9.12 -14.77 -25.57
C GLY A 139 -9.15 -15.67 -26.80
N THR A 140 -8.13 -15.65 -27.65
CA THR A 140 -7.98 -16.57 -28.80
C THR A 140 -7.24 -17.86 -28.44
N GLY A 141 -6.93 -18.08 -27.16
CA GLY A 141 -6.30 -19.32 -26.67
C GLY A 141 -4.78 -19.33 -26.77
N GLY A 142 -4.12 -18.17 -26.89
CA GLY A 142 -2.66 -18.05 -26.85
C GLY A 142 -2.09 -18.40 -25.47
N LYS A 143 -1.33 -19.49 -25.39
CA LYS A 143 -0.77 -20.01 -24.13
C LYS A 143 0.72 -19.76 -23.94
N THR A 144 1.43 -19.36 -24.99
CA THR A 144 2.90 -19.24 -24.99
C THR A 144 3.36 -17.89 -25.54
N GLN A 145 4.56 -17.46 -25.14
CA GLN A 145 5.18 -16.22 -25.62
C GLN A 145 5.55 -16.26 -27.12
N LEU A 146 5.54 -17.45 -27.72
CA LEU A 146 5.75 -17.62 -29.16
C LEU A 146 4.70 -16.85 -29.98
N ALA A 147 3.46 -16.71 -29.47
CA ALA A 147 2.43 -15.91 -30.11
C ALA A 147 2.84 -14.44 -30.24
N GLY A 148 3.46 -13.86 -29.21
CA GLY A 148 3.98 -12.49 -29.23
C GLY A 148 5.16 -12.32 -30.21
N CYS A 149 6.06 -13.30 -30.25
CA CYS A 149 7.19 -13.32 -31.19
C CYS A 149 6.73 -13.41 -32.66
N LEU A 150 5.75 -14.27 -32.94
CA LEU A 150 5.18 -14.39 -34.29
C LEU A 150 4.45 -13.09 -34.67
N ALA A 151 3.71 -12.50 -33.74
CA ALA A 151 3.00 -11.24 -33.98
C ALA A 151 3.98 -10.08 -34.28
N SER A 152 5.09 -9.96 -33.54
CA SER A 152 6.08 -8.92 -33.81
C SER A 152 6.80 -9.13 -35.14
N LEU A 153 7.12 -10.37 -35.51
CA LEU A 153 7.70 -10.71 -36.81
C LEU A 153 6.73 -10.36 -37.96
N MET A 154 5.45 -10.70 -37.82
CA MET A 154 4.43 -10.36 -38.82
C MET A 154 4.29 -8.84 -38.99
N ILE A 155 4.26 -8.09 -37.89
CA ILE A 155 4.21 -6.62 -37.93
C ILE A 155 5.43 -6.06 -38.66
N LEU A 156 6.64 -6.57 -38.36
CA LEU A 156 7.86 -6.17 -39.03
C LEU A 156 7.78 -6.39 -40.55
N LEU A 157 7.34 -7.58 -40.98
CA LEU A 157 7.19 -7.90 -42.41
C LEU A 157 6.16 -7.01 -43.10
N VAL A 158 5.01 -6.76 -42.45
CA VAL A 158 3.96 -5.89 -43.01
C VAL A 158 4.47 -4.46 -43.16
N ILE A 159 5.16 -3.91 -42.17
CA ILE A 159 5.71 -2.54 -42.24
C ILE A 159 6.74 -2.43 -43.38
N LEU A 160 7.64 -3.40 -43.52
CA LEU A 160 8.65 -3.39 -44.59
C LEU A 160 8.05 -3.59 -45.98
N ALA A 161 7.01 -4.42 -46.12
CA ALA A 161 6.40 -4.74 -47.42
C ALA A 161 5.38 -3.69 -47.88
N THR A 162 4.59 -3.12 -46.96
CA THR A 162 3.44 -2.26 -47.30
C THR A 162 3.52 -0.87 -46.67
N GLY A 163 4.69 -0.43 -46.21
CA GLY A 163 4.89 0.88 -45.58
C GLY A 163 4.36 2.06 -46.42
N PHE A 164 4.60 2.04 -47.73
CA PHE A 164 4.15 3.07 -48.67
C PHE A 164 2.62 3.20 -48.75
N LEU A 165 1.88 2.14 -48.41
CA LEU A 165 0.42 2.16 -48.50
C LEU A 165 -0.19 3.06 -47.41
N PHE A 166 0.52 3.26 -46.30
CA PHE A 166 0.02 4.07 -45.19
C PHE A 166 0.16 5.57 -45.43
N GLU A 167 0.87 6.03 -46.46
CA GLU A 167 1.09 7.47 -46.71
C GLU A 167 -0.23 8.22 -46.96
N SER A 168 -1.17 7.56 -47.63
CA SER A 168 -2.51 8.11 -47.94
C SER A 168 -3.52 7.93 -46.80
N LEU A 169 -3.15 7.28 -45.69
CA LEU A 169 -4.08 7.03 -44.57
C LEU A 169 -4.51 8.36 -43.93
N PRO A 170 -5.82 8.65 -43.84
CA PRO A 170 -6.30 9.87 -43.18
C PRO A 170 -6.05 9.84 -41.67
N GLN A 171 -5.54 10.94 -41.12
CA GLN A 171 -5.34 11.09 -39.67
C GLN A 171 -6.65 10.95 -38.88
N ALA A 172 -7.79 11.34 -39.48
CA ALA A 172 -9.11 11.16 -38.89
C ALA A 172 -9.47 9.69 -38.57
N VAL A 173 -8.98 8.74 -39.37
CA VAL A 173 -9.20 7.29 -39.12
C VAL A 173 -8.39 6.85 -37.90
N LEU A 174 -7.13 7.28 -37.80
CA LEU A 174 -6.27 7.01 -36.64
C LEU A 174 -6.87 7.59 -35.36
N SER A 175 -7.33 8.85 -35.40
CA SER A 175 -8.00 9.50 -34.26
C SER A 175 -9.26 8.75 -33.83
N ALA A 176 -10.07 8.27 -34.77
CA ALA A 176 -11.25 7.48 -34.45
C ALA A 176 -10.89 6.16 -33.74
N ILE A 177 -9.83 5.47 -34.19
CA ILE A 177 -9.34 4.24 -33.55
C ILE A 177 -8.87 4.53 -32.11
N VAL A 178 -8.13 5.62 -31.90
CA VAL A 178 -7.67 6.02 -30.56
C VAL A 178 -8.87 6.25 -29.62
N ILE A 179 -9.85 7.07 -30.02
CA ILE A 179 -11.01 7.38 -29.17
C ILE A 179 -11.80 6.10 -28.83
N VAL A 180 -12.01 5.21 -29.80
CA VAL A 180 -12.74 3.96 -29.58
C VAL A 180 -11.97 2.99 -28.67
N ASN A 181 -10.63 3.04 -28.67
CA ASN A 181 -9.80 2.28 -27.74
C ASN A 181 -9.83 2.86 -26.32
N LEU A 182 -10.02 4.17 -26.17
CA LEU A 182 -10.13 4.84 -24.87
C LEU A 182 -11.50 4.66 -24.20
N LYS A 183 -12.52 4.13 -24.89
CA LYS A 183 -13.86 3.85 -24.31
C LYS A 183 -13.78 3.15 -22.95
N GLY A 184 -12.97 2.09 -22.85
CA GLY A 184 -12.82 1.32 -21.60
C GLY A 184 -12.23 2.13 -20.45
N MET A 185 -11.31 3.06 -20.73
CA MET A 185 -10.75 3.96 -19.73
C MET A 185 -11.80 5.01 -19.28
N PHE A 186 -12.58 5.56 -20.22
CA PHE A 186 -13.66 6.50 -19.87
C PHE A 186 -14.79 5.85 -19.07
N MET A 187 -15.01 4.54 -19.20
CA MET A 187 -16.00 3.82 -18.38
C MET A 187 -15.62 3.76 -16.90
N GLN A 188 -14.35 3.97 -16.52
CA GLN A 188 -13.92 4.03 -15.12
C GLN A 188 -14.53 5.20 -14.34
N PHE A 189 -15.05 6.23 -15.02
CA PHE A 189 -15.82 7.29 -14.35
C PHE A 189 -17.13 6.76 -13.72
N ALA A 190 -17.63 5.61 -14.19
CA ALA A 190 -18.79 4.96 -13.59
C ALA A 190 -18.51 4.37 -12.21
N ASP A 191 -17.24 4.25 -11.80
CA ASP A 191 -16.84 3.72 -10.48
C ASP A 191 -16.93 4.79 -9.36
N LEU A 192 -17.10 6.07 -9.69
CA LEU A 192 -17.18 7.17 -8.71
C LEU A 192 -18.29 6.97 -7.66
N PRO A 193 -19.54 6.62 -8.04
CA PRO A 193 -20.59 6.34 -7.06
C PRO A 193 -20.26 5.16 -6.15
N PHE A 194 -19.51 4.17 -6.66
CA PHE A 194 -19.04 3.05 -5.85
C PHE A 194 -18.02 3.53 -4.82
N PHE A 195 -17.01 4.32 -5.22
CA PHE A 195 -16.04 4.89 -4.27
C PHE A 195 -16.70 5.79 -3.23
N TRP A 196 -17.70 6.59 -3.60
CA TRP A 196 -18.45 7.42 -2.66
C TRP A 196 -19.14 6.59 -1.56
N ARG A 197 -19.70 5.43 -1.91
CA ARG A 197 -20.39 4.54 -0.96
C ARG A 197 -19.43 3.70 -0.12
N THR A 198 -18.28 3.32 -0.68
CA THR A 198 -17.32 2.43 -0.01
C THR A 198 -16.32 3.19 0.85
N SER A 199 -15.64 4.19 0.30
CA SER A 199 -14.52 4.85 0.97
C SER A 199 -14.33 6.27 0.46
N LYS A 200 -14.74 7.27 1.27
CA LYS A 200 -14.55 8.69 0.97
C LYS A 200 -13.07 9.04 0.73
N ILE A 201 -12.16 8.33 1.39
CA ILE A 201 -10.71 8.51 1.22
C ILE A 201 -10.30 8.12 -0.19
N GLU A 202 -10.75 6.97 -0.70
CA GLU A 202 -10.40 6.51 -2.05
C GLU A 202 -10.96 7.42 -3.13
N LEU A 203 -12.18 7.93 -2.93
CA LEU A 203 -12.73 8.95 -3.82
C LEU A 203 -11.89 10.23 -3.83
N THR A 204 -11.44 10.71 -2.67
CA THR A 204 -10.58 11.90 -2.58
C THR A 204 -9.26 11.70 -3.33
N ILE A 205 -8.64 10.52 -3.21
CA ILE A 205 -7.43 10.19 -3.98
C ILE A 205 -7.74 10.27 -5.48
N TRP A 206 -8.78 9.58 -5.92
CA TRP A 206 -9.17 9.54 -7.33
C TRP A 206 -9.41 10.96 -7.89
N LEU A 207 -10.22 11.76 -7.18
CA LEU A 207 -10.60 13.10 -7.63
C LEU A 207 -9.40 14.05 -7.63
N THR A 208 -8.57 14.01 -6.58
CA THR A 208 -7.42 14.91 -6.48
C THR A 208 -6.36 14.57 -7.54
N THR A 209 -6.12 13.28 -7.79
CA THR A 209 -5.23 12.84 -8.87
C THR A 209 -5.78 13.21 -10.24
N PHE A 210 -7.09 13.03 -10.48
CA PHE A 210 -7.72 13.40 -11.74
C PHE A 210 -7.63 14.91 -12.01
N VAL A 211 -8.02 15.73 -11.04
CA VAL A 211 -7.98 17.20 -11.14
C VAL A 211 -6.53 17.68 -11.30
N SER A 212 -5.58 17.13 -10.53
CA SER A 212 -4.16 17.48 -10.66
C SER A 212 -3.64 17.17 -12.07
N SER A 213 -3.87 15.96 -12.58
CA SER A 213 -3.45 15.57 -13.94
C SER A 213 -4.10 16.42 -15.03
N LEU A 214 -5.35 16.85 -14.85
CA LEU A 214 -6.08 17.65 -15.84
C LEU A 214 -5.57 19.10 -15.92
N PHE A 215 -5.30 19.73 -14.78
CA PHE A 215 -4.95 21.16 -14.73
C PHE A 215 -3.44 21.43 -14.67
N LEU A 216 -2.66 20.55 -14.03
CA LEU A 216 -1.22 20.71 -13.86
C LEU A 216 -0.42 19.92 -14.91
N GLY A 217 -1.07 19.01 -15.64
CA GLY A 217 -0.40 18.11 -16.58
C GLY A 217 -0.05 16.76 -15.94
N LEU A 218 0.31 15.78 -16.77
CA LEU A 218 0.53 14.40 -16.35
C LEU A 218 1.72 14.24 -15.40
N ASP A 219 2.77 15.03 -15.58
CA ASP A 219 4.01 14.93 -14.80
C ASP A 219 3.74 15.29 -13.33
N TYR A 220 3.13 16.46 -13.09
CA TYR A 220 2.71 16.89 -11.76
C TYR A 220 1.55 16.07 -11.20
N GLY A 221 0.64 15.61 -12.07
CA GLY A 221 -0.48 14.74 -11.70
C GLY A 221 -0.01 13.44 -11.07
N LEU A 222 0.99 12.79 -11.67
CA LEU A 222 1.57 11.55 -11.14
C LEU A 222 2.29 11.78 -9.81
N ILE A 223 3.11 12.82 -9.70
CA ILE A 223 3.81 13.17 -8.45
C ILE A 223 2.80 13.38 -7.32
N THR A 224 1.73 14.14 -7.61
CA THR A 224 0.63 14.38 -6.67
C THR A 224 -0.03 13.08 -6.24
N ALA A 225 -0.30 12.17 -7.18
CA ALA A 225 -0.89 10.87 -6.88
C ALA A 225 -0.04 10.03 -5.93
N VAL A 226 1.27 9.97 -6.16
CA VAL A 226 2.20 9.22 -5.31
C VAL A 226 2.25 9.81 -3.90
N ILE A 227 2.34 11.13 -3.78
CA ILE A 227 2.38 11.82 -2.48
C ILE A 227 1.08 11.57 -1.71
N ILE A 228 -0.08 11.73 -2.35
CA ILE A 228 -1.38 11.51 -1.70
C ILE A 228 -1.57 10.05 -1.29
N ALA A 229 -1.13 9.09 -2.11
CA ALA A 229 -1.17 7.67 -1.77
C ALA A 229 -0.33 7.38 -0.52
N LEU A 230 0.90 7.90 -0.46
CA LEU A 230 1.79 7.75 0.70
C LEU A 230 1.19 8.39 1.96
N LEU A 231 0.71 9.63 1.86
CA LEU A 231 0.06 10.34 2.96
C LEU A 231 -1.19 9.60 3.45
N THR A 232 -1.95 8.98 2.55
CA THR A 232 -3.11 8.19 2.94
C THR A 232 -2.71 6.95 3.73
N VAL A 233 -1.66 6.24 3.32
CA VAL A 233 -1.14 5.08 4.06
C VAL A 233 -0.69 5.51 5.45
N ILE A 234 0.05 6.61 5.55
CA ILE A 234 0.50 7.18 6.83
C ILE A 234 -0.70 7.53 7.71
N TYR A 235 -1.69 8.26 7.17
CA TYR A 235 -2.90 8.66 7.89
C TYR A 235 -3.71 7.46 8.38
N ARG A 236 -3.93 6.45 7.54
CA ARG A 236 -4.64 5.21 7.91
C ARG A 236 -3.89 4.43 9.01
N THR A 237 -2.56 4.41 8.96
CA THR A 237 -1.74 3.69 9.95
C THR A 237 -1.62 4.44 11.28
N GLN A 238 -1.68 5.78 11.25
CA GLN A 238 -1.63 6.62 12.46
C GLN A 238 -2.93 6.64 13.27
N SER A 239 -4.08 6.34 12.66
CA SER A 239 -5.39 6.37 13.33
C SER A 239 -5.97 4.96 13.53
N PRO A 240 -5.32 4.08 14.30
CA PRO A 240 -5.81 2.72 14.48
C PRO A 240 -7.02 2.68 15.42
N SER A 241 -7.84 1.65 15.25
CA SER A 241 -8.96 1.40 16.14
C SER A 241 -8.46 0.78 17.45
N TYR A 242 -8.89 1.36 18.58
CA TYR A 242 -8.58 0.88 19.93
C TYR A 242 -9.85 0.34 20.58
N LYS A 243 -9.80 -0.90 21.04
CA LYS A 243 -10.97 -1.60 21.59
C LYS A 243 -10.70 -2.04 23.02
N VAL A 244 -11.75 -2.02 23.84
CA VAL A 244 -11.72 -2.68 25.14
C VAL A 244 -12.59 -3.91 25.00
N LEU A 245 -12.02 -5.07 25.31
CA LEU A 245 -12.72 -6.34 25.18
C LEU A 245 -13.43 -6.67 26.49
N GLY A 246 -14.65 -7.16 26.36
CA GLY A 246 -15.41 -7.79 27.43
C GLY A 246 -15.75 -9.23 27.06
N GLN A 247 -16.20 -9.98 28.04
CA GLN A 247 -16.59 -11.38 27.87
C GLN A 247 -18.08 -11.45 27.54
N LEU A 248 -18.43 -12.26 26.54
CA LEU A 248 -19.81 -12.62 26.28
C LEU A 248 -20.27 -13.66 27.32
N PRO A 249 -21.42 -13.48 28.00
CA PRO A 249 -21.87 -14.37 29.07
C PRO A 249 -21.87 -15.84 28.65
N ASP A 250 -21.45 -16.71 29.57
CA ASP A 250 -21.43 -18.17 29.41
C ASP A 250 -20.56 -18.69 28.23
N THR A 251 -19.61 -17.88 27.75
CA THR A 251 -18.65 -18.26 26.70
C THR A 251 -17.24 -17.75 26.98
N ASP A 252 -16.24 -18.33 26.31
CA ASP A 252 -14.84 -17.87 26.33
C ASP A 252 -14.54 -16.84 25.22
N VAL A 253 -15.58 -16.17 24.71
CA VAL A 253 -15.46 -15.24 23.58
C VAL A 253 -15.31 -13.81 24.10
N TYR A 254 -14.21 -13.16 23.71
CA TYR A 254 -13.91 -11.77 24.05
C TYR A 254 -14.12 -10.87 22.83
N ILE A 255 -15.02 -9.91 22.94
CA ILE A 255 -15.38 -8.99 21.87
C ILE A 255 -15.47 -7.55 22.39
N ASP A 256 -15.52 -6.61 21.45
CA ASP A 256 -15.62 -5.19 21.74
C ASP A 256 -16.90 -4.90 22.53
N ILE A 257 -16.76 -4.21 23.66
CA ILE A 257 -17.88 -3.86 24.55
C ILE A 257 -18.86 -2.92 23.84
N ASP A 258 -18.34 -2.06 22.96
CA ASP A 258 -19.15 -1.12 22.20
C ASP A 258 -19.95 -1.82 21.07
N ALA A 259 -19.68 -3.10 20.78
CA ALA A 259 -20.33 -3.83 19.68
C ALA A 259 -21.64 -4.52 20.08
N TYR A 260 -21.77 -4.99 21.33
CA TYR A 260 -22.97 -5.70 21.81
C TYR A 260 -23.26 -5.38 23.27
N GLU A 261 -24.51 -5.05 23.59
CA GLU A 261 -24.93 -4.67 24.96
C GLU A 261 -24.79 -5.81 25.98
N GLU A 262 -24.77 -7.06 25.54
CA GLU A 262 -24.69 -8.24 26.40
C GLU A 262 -23.28 -8.50 26.95
N VAL A 263 -22.27 -7.86 26.35
CA VAL A 263 -20.85 -8.05 26.67
C VAL A 263 -20.50 -7.30 27.94
N LYS A 264 -19.91 -8.01 28.91
CA LYS A 264 -19.56 -7.44 30.20
C LYS A 264 -18.07 -7.45 30.44
N GLU A 265 -17.58 -6.37 31.03
CA GLU A 265 -16.22 -6.33 31.54
C GLU A 265 -16.05 -7.26 32.74
N ILE A 266 -14.87 -7.86 32.85
CA ILE A 266 -14.50 -8.64 34.03
C ILE A 266 -14.14 -7.64 35.13
N PRO A 267 -14.79 -7.70 36.31
CA PRO A 267 -14.48 -6.78 37.41
C PRO A 267 -12.99 -6.83 37.77
N GLY A 268 -12.34 -5.67 37.73
CA GLY A 268 -10.92 -5.50 38.08
C GLY A 268 -9.90 -5.85 36.98
N ILE A 269 -10.35 -6.33 35.82
CA ILE A 269 -9.49 -6.64 34.66
C ILE A 269 -9.94 -5.84 33.45
N LYS A 270 -9.02 -5.09 32.84
CA LYS A 270 -9.24 -4.41 31.56
C LYS A 270 -8.43 -5.08 30.47
N ILE A 271 -9.08 -5.51 29.40
CA ILE A 271 -8.42 -6.08 28.22
C ILE A 271 -8.44 -5.03 27.11
N PHE A 272 -7.26 -4.53 26.73
CA PHE A 272 -7.10 -3.51 25.71
C PHE A 272 -6.51 -4.13 24.45
N GLN A 273 -7.27 -4.11 23.35
CA GLN A 273 -6.85 -4.63 22.06
C GLN A 273 -6.43 -3.52 21.11
N ILE A 274 -5.32 -3.75 20.42
CA ILE A 274 -4.84 -2.94 19.32
C ILE A 274 -4.96 -3.66 17.99
N ASN A 275 -5.36 -2.91 16.97
CA ASN A 275 -5.35 -3.35 15.58
C ASN A 275 -4.47 -2.44 14.72
N ALA A 276 -3.17 -2.37 15.05
CA ALA A 276 -2.14 -1.73 14.23
C ALA A 276 -0.71 -1.98 14.73
N PRO A 277 0.30 -1.82 13.87
CA PRO A 277 1.69 -1.71 14.28
C PRO A 277 1.90 -0.55 15.27
N ILE A 278 2.85 -0.68 16.20
CA ILE A 278 3.18 0.38 17.16
C ILE A 278 4.57 0.94 16.81
N TYR A 279 4.62 2.19 16.38
CA TYR A 279 5.86 2.83 15.96
C TYR A 279 5.85 4.31 16.31
N TYR A 280 6.96 5.02 16.03
CA TYR A 280 7.15 6.42 16.39
C TYR A 280 5.94 7.33 16.05
N ALA A 281 5.27 7.11 14.92
CA ALA A 281 4.20 8.01 14.50
C ALA A 281 2.88 7.83 15.25
N ASN A 282 2.66 6.71 15.95
CA ASN A 282 1.39 6.43 16.63
C ASN A 282 1.55 6.00 18.09
N SER A 283 2.78 5.94 18.62
CA SER A 283 3.07 5.54 19.99
C SER A 283 2.41 6.45 21.03
N ASP A 284 2.42 7.78 20.81
CA ASP A 284 1.80 8.74 21.71
C ASP A 284 0.27 8.63 21.71
N LEU A 285 -0.31 8.40 20.52
CA LEU A 285 -1.75 8.14 20.36
C LEU A 285 -2.16 6.86 21.09
N TYR A 286 -1.34 5.81 20.97
CA TYR A 286 -1.53 4.58 21.72
C TYR A 286 -1.49 4.80 23.23
N SER A 287 -0.44 5.43 23.75
CA SER A 287 -0.30 5.66 25.20
C SER A 287 -1.48 6.47 25.73
N SER A 288 -1.91 7.48 24.98
CA SER A 288 -3.06 8.32 25.34
C SER A 288 -4.38 7.55 25.27
N ALA A 289 -4.57 6.71 24.24
CA ALA A 289 -5.77 5.88 24.09
C ALA A 289 -5.85 4.79 25.17
N LEU A 290 -4.74 4.14 25.51
CA LEU A 290 -4.66 3.15 26.59
C LEU A 290 -5.07 3.79 27.93
N LYS A 291 -4.46 4.93 28.28
CA LYS A 291 -4.77 5.67 29.51
C LYS A 291 -6.24 6.11 29.56
N ARG A 292 -6.78 6.61 28.43
CA ARG A 292 -8.16 7.09 28.34
C ARG A 292 -9.19 5.97 28.41
N LYS A 293 -8.99 4.85 27.69
CA LYS A 293 -9.94 3.73 27.63
C LYS A 293 -9.88 2.83 28.86
N THR A 294 -8.70 2.65 29.46
CA THR A 294 -8.58 1.83 30.69
C THR A 294 -8.86 2.63 31.96
N GLY A 295 -8.79 3.96 31.92
CA GLY A 295 -8.85 4.81 33.12
C GLY A 295 -7.59 4.74 33.99
N VAL A 296 -6.62 3.90 33.62
CA VAL A 296 -5.40 3.65 34.39
C VAL A 296 -4.27 4.52 33.83
N ASN A 297 -3.73 5.42 34.67
CA ASN A 297 -2.53 6.18 34.35
C ASN A 297 -1.35 5.70 35.23
N PRO A 298 -0.43 4.88 34.67
CA PRO A 298 0.70 4.30 35.41
C PRO A 298 1.56 5.36 36.10
N ALA A 299 1.80 6.51 35.45
CA ALA A 299 2.61 7.59 36.02
C ALA A 299 1.99 8.20 37.28
N LEU A 300 0.65 8.38 37.29
CA LEU A 300 -0.07 8.87 38.46
C LEU A 300 -0.08 7.84 39.59
N ILE A 301 -0.28 6.56 39.27
CA ILE A 301 -0.28 5.46 40.25
C ILE A 301 1.11 5.29 40.87
N MET A 302 2.17 5.25 40.07
CA MET A 302 3.55 5.18 40.57
C MET A 302 3.91 6.41 41.40
N GLY A 303 3.47 7.61 41.01
CA GLY A 303 3.63 8.83 41.79
C GLY A 303 2.91 8.77 43.14
N ALA A 304 1.66 8.29 43.17
CA ALA A 304 0.89 8.07 44.39
C ALA A 304 1.54 7.03 45.29
N ARG A 305 2.02 5.90 44.73
CA ARG A 305 2.75 4.86 45.47
C ARG A 305 4.05 5.40 46.09
N ARG A 306 4.83 6.20 45.35
CA ARG A 306 6.03 6.86 45.88
C ARG A 306 5.70 7.83 47.03
N LYS A 307 4.60 8.58 46.92
CA LYS A 307 4.13 9.47 48.01
C LYS A 307 3.65 8.68 49.23
N ALA A 308 2.91 7.59 49.02
CA ALA A 308 2.44 6.68 50.07
C ALA A 308 3.62 6.04 50.81
N MET A 309 4.63 5.53 50.09
CA MET A 309 5.85 4.99 50.70
C MET A 309 6.62 6.02 51.52
N LYS A 310 6.71 7.28 51.04
CA LYS A 310 7.34 8.36 51.82
C LYS A 310 6.57 8.68 53.10
N LYS A 311 5.23 8.69 53.06
CA LYS A 311 4.39 8.89 54.26
C LYS A 311 4.54 7.74 55.25
N TYR A 312 4.46 6.50 54.76
CA TYR A 312 4.67 5.31 55.57
C TYR A 312 6.06 5.30 56.22
N ALA A 313 7.12 5.57 55.46
CA ALA A 313 8.48 5.67 56.01
C ALA A 313 8.61 6.77 57.07
N LYS A 314 7.86 7.88 56.95
CA LYS A 314 7.82 8.95 57.95
C LYS A 314 7.06 8.53 59.22
N GLU A 315 5.94 7.82 59.08
CA GLU A 315 5.17 7.32 60.23
C GLU A 315 5.88 6.19 60.97
N VAL A 316 6.49 5.24 60.26
CA VAL A 316 7.31 4.17 60.86
C VAL A 316 8.60 4.74 61.45
N GLY A 317 9.22 5.72 60.78
CA GLY A 317 10.37 6.45 61.33
C GLY A 317 10.02 7.16 62.64
N ASN A 318 8.87 7.84 62.72
CA ASN A 318 8.41 8.47 63.95
C ASN A 318 8.01 7.45 65.04
N ALA A 319 7.40 6.33 64.67
CA ALA A 319 7.05 5.25 65.61
C ALA A 319 8.31 4.54 66.16
N ASN A 320 9.34 4.37 65.34
CA ASN A 320 10.63 3.83 65.78
C ASN A 320 11.40 4.82 66.66
N VAL A 321 11.28 6.13 66.47
CA VAL A 321 11.85 7.14 67.39
C VAL A 321 11.12 7.15 68.74
N ALA A 322 9.79 6.90 68.76
CA ALA A 322 9.01 6.73 69.98
C ALA A 322 9.30 5.41 70.71
N ASN A 323 9.64 4.34 69.98
CA ASN A 323 10.04 3.05 70.56
C ASN A 323 11.53 3.00 70.96
N ALA A 324 12.40 3.77 70.29
CA ALA A 324 13.83 3.88 70.63
C ALA A 324 14.08 4.66 71.94
N THR A 325 13.09 5.38 72.47
CA THR A 325 13.22 6.08 73.75
C THR A 325 13.07 5.17 74.98
N VAL A 326 12.83 3.87 74.82
CA VAL A 326 12.53 2.94 75.94
C VAL A 326 13.54 1.79 76.12
N VAL A 327 14.52 1.57 75.22
CA VAL A 327 15.45 0.42 75.38
C VAL A 327 16.92 0.80 75.17
N LYS A 328 17.63 0.95 76.31
CA LYS A 328 19.08 0.67 76.57
C LYS A 328 20.12 1.53 75.82
N VAL A 329 21.05 2.25 76.45
CA VAL A 329 21.99 1.95 77.56
C VAL A 329 22.88 0.74 77.29
N ASP A 330 24.16 1.07 77.08
CA ASP A 330 25.39 0.26 77.12
C ASP A 330 25.87 -0.51 75.88
N ALA A 331 27.15 -0.25 75.63
CA ALA A 331 28.20 -1.08 75.04
C ALA A 331 28.72 -0.68 73.64
N GLU A 332 30.04 -0.57 73.64
CA GLU A 332 30.98 0.04 72.71
C GLU A 332 31.84 -1.08 72.07
N VAL A 333 32.54 -0.73 70.98
CA VAL A 333 33.84 -1.27 70.51
C VAL A 333 33.88 -2.34 69.38
N ASP A 334 34.43 -1.86 68.26
CA ASP A 334 35.41 -2.37 67.26
C ASP A 334 35.30 -3.72 66.53
N GLY A 335 35.62 -3.63 65.23
CA GLY A 335 36.73 -4.43 64.66
C GLY A 335 36.48 -5.09 63.31
N GLU A 336 37.32 -4.76 62.34
CA GLU A 336 37.58 -5.33 60.99
C GLU A 336 37.60 -6.88 60.96
N ASP A 337 37.47 -7.63 59.85
CA ASP A 337 38.11 -7.46 58.53
C ASP A 337 37.51 -8.46 57.51
N ALA A 338 37.86 -8.26 56.24
CA ALA A 338 37.39 -8.94 55.04
C ALA A 338 37.91 -10.39 54.84
N THR A 339 37.14 -11.21 54.11
CA THR A 339 37.68 -12.19 53.15
C THR A 339 36.62 -12.71 52.17
N LYS A 340 36.97 -12.69 50.89
CA LYS A 340 36.48 -13.49 49.74
C LYS A 340 37.76 -13.96 49.01
N PRO A 341 37.76 -14.90 48.05
CA PRO A 341 36.63 -15.55 47.35
C PRO A 341 36.77 -17.08 47.21
N GLU A 342 35.78 -17.77 46.65
CA GLU A 342 35.99 -18.89 45.72
C GLU A 342 34.76 -19.06 44.82
N GLU A 343 35.02 -19.28 43.52
CA GLU A 343 34.06 -19.38 42.42
C GLU A 343 33.71 -20.85 42.16
N GLU A 344 32.43 -21.16 41.91
CA GLU A 344 32.05 -22.38 41.18
C GLU A 344 30.88 -22.09 40.24
N ASN A 345 31.01 -22.60 39.01
CA ASN A 345 30.13 -22.42 37.87
C ASN A 345 28.72 -22.97 38.13
N ASP A 346 27.69 -22.16 37.93
CA ASP A 346 26.34 -22.64 37.65
C ASP A 346 25.66 -21.76 36.59
N GLU A 347 25.00 -22.42 35.65
CA GLU A 347 24.28 -21.87 34.50
C GLU A 347 23.43 -20.64 34.88
N VAL A 348 23.62 -19.52 34.17
CA VAL A 348 22.75 -18.33 34.30
C VAL A 348 21.38 -18.64 33.70
N LYS A 349 20.51 -19.28 34.49
CA LYS A 349 19.07 -19.21 34.29
C LYS A 349 18.65 -17.79 34.64
N TYR A 350 18.22 -17.02 33.65
CA TYR A 350 17.43 -15.82 33.91
C TYR A 350 16.24 -16.24 34.78
N PRO A 351 16.14 -15.78 36.04
CA PRO A 351 14.95 -16.07 36.82
C PRO A 351 13.77 -15.48 36.06
N PRO A 352 12.60 -16.14 36.04
CA PRO A 352 11.40 -15.50 35.54
C PRO A 352 11.29 -14.16 36.26
N ILE A 353 11.05 -13.09 35.51
CA ILE A 353 10.76 -11.78 36.08
C ILE A 353 9.44 -11.93 36.83
N VAL A 354 9.53 -12.37 38.09
CA VAL A 354 8.40 -12.36 39.01
C VAL A 354 8.26 -10.90 39.40
N ILE A 355 7.43 -10.17 38.65
CA ILE A 355 6.92 -8.89 39.10
C ILE A 355 6.07 -9.21 40.34
N LYS A 356 6.67 -9.19 41.54
CA LYS A 356 5.92 -9.16 42.79
C LYS A 356 5.17 -7.82 42.83
N SER A 357 3.99 -7.80 42.23
CA SER A 357 3.12 -6.63 42.09
C SER A 357 2.21 -6.40 43.30
N THR A 358 2.38 -7.15 44.39
CA THR A 358 1.56 -7.00 45.58
C THR A 358 2.09 -5.84 46.44
N PHE A 359 1.46 -4.68 46.25
CA PHE A 359 1.53 -3.57 47.19
C PHE A 359 0.96 -4.06 48.54
N PRO A 360 1.71 -3.98 49.67
CA PRO A 360 1.23 -4.46 50.96
C PRO A 360 -0.11 -3.80 51.35
N GLU A 361 -1.06 -4.56 51.91
CA GLU A 361 -2.40 -4.07 52.27
C GLU A 361 -2.34 -2.83 53.18
N GLU A 362 -1.34 -2.77 54.08
CA GLU A 362 -1.11 -1.64 54.99
C GLU A 362 -0.84 -0.32 54.26
N LEU A 363 -0.21 -0.37 53.08
CA LEU A 363 0.11 0.79 52.25
C LEU A 363 -1.08 1.26 51.40
N GLN A 364 -2.11 0.42 51.19
CA GLN A 364 -3.32 0.79 50.46
C GLN A 364 -4.10 1.91 51.15
N ARG A 365 -4.00 2.00 52.49
CA ARG A 365 -4.63 3.08 53.29
C ARG A 365 -4.19 4.48 52.88
N PHE A 366 -3.00 4.61 52.29
CA PHE A 366 -2.45 5.90 51.85
C PHE A 366 -2.69 6.20 50.38
N MET A 367 -3.36 5.31 49.65
CA MET A 367 -3.74 5.52 48.25
C MET A 367 -5.12 6.19 48.15
N PRO A 368 -5.34 7.07 47.13
CA PRO A 368 -6.67 7.57 46.84
C PRO A 368 -7.60 6.42 46.38
N PRO A 369 -8.91 6.47 46.70
CA PRO A 369 -9.87 5.48 46.20
C PRO A 369 -9.93 5.61 44.67
N GLY A 370 -9.45 4.58 43.97
CA GLY A 370 -9.57 4.44 42.53
C GLY A 370 -10.43 3.23 42.20
N GLU A 371 -10.99 3.19 41.00
CA GLU A 371 -11.63 1.98 40.47
C GLU A 371 -10.71 0.77 40.70
N ASN A 372 -11.24 -0.32 41.23
CA ASN A 372 -10.50 -1.52 41.67
C ASN A 372 -9.90 -2.33 40.49
N ILE A 373 -9.18 -1.68 39.58
CA ILE A 373 -8.49 -2.32 38.45
C ILE A 373 -7.13 -2.81 38.93
N HIS A 374 -6.97 -4.13 39.03
CA HIS A 374 -5.70 -4.75 39.44
C HIS A 374 -4.87 -5.22 38.24
N THR A 375 -5.50 -5.50 37.09
CA THR A 375 -4.80 -6.03 35.91
C THR A 375 -5.27 -5.34 34.62
N VAL A 376 -4.29 -4.97 33.78
CA VAL A 376 -4.52 -4.56 32.40
C VAL A 376 -3.84 -5.58 31.50
N ILE A 377 -4.62 -6.21 30.62
CA ILE A 377 -4.13 -7.14 29.60
C ILE A 377 -4.01 -6.37 28.28
N LEU A 378 -2.82 -6.41 27.67
CA LEU A 378 -2.57 -5.84 26.36
C LEU A 378 -2.68 -6.95 25.32
N ASP A 379 -3.73 -6.92 24.50
CA ASP A 379 -3.93 -7.87 23.40
C ASP A 379 -3.28 -7.32 22.12
N PHE A 380 -2.15 -7.94 21.74
CA PHE A 380 -1.36 -7.63 20.55
C PHE A 380 -1.52 -8.64 19.42
N THR A 381 -2.60 -9.43 19.42
CA THR A 381 -2.83 -10.47 18.41
C THR A 381 -2.81 -9.91 16.97
N GLN A 382 -3.16 -8.63 16.78
CA GLN A 382 -3.18 -7.97 15.46
C GLN A 382 -2.00 -6.99 15.24
N VAL A 383 -0.98 -7.02 16.10
CA VAL A 383 0.21 -6.16 15.96
C VAL A 383 1.24 -6.86 15.06
N ASN A 384 1.41 -6.36 13.84
CA ASN A 384 2.35 -6.94 12.88
C ASN A 384 3.82 -6.54 13.12
N PHE A 385 4.07 -5.38 13.74
CA PHE A 385 5.43 -4.86 13.97
C PHE A 385 5.45 -3.83 15.11
N ILE A 386 6.57 -3.75 15.83
CA ILE A 386 6.85 -2.75 16.87
C ILE A 386 8.26 -2.19 16.67
N ASP A 387 8.41 -0.86 16.63
CA ASP A 387 9.74 -0.22 16.55
C ASP A 387 10.35 0.06 17.94
N SER A 388 11.58 0.59 17.95
CA SER A 388 12.29 0.90 19.19
C SER A 388 11.60 1.96 20.06
N VAL A 389 10.81 2.86 19.46
CA VAL A 389 10.02 3.87 20.18
C VAL A 389 8.79 3.22 20.79
N GLY A 390 8.09 2.37 20.03
CA GLY A 390 6.96 1.58 20.50
C GLY A 390 7.33 0.72 21.69
N VAL A 391 8.49 0.05 21.65
CA VAL A 391 9.00 -0.72 22.80
C VAL A 391 9.22 0.17 24.03
N LYS A 392 9.80 1.37 23.86
CA LYS A 392 9.98 2.33 24.97
C LYS A 392 8.63 2.80 25.53
N THR A 393 7.64 3.03 24.68
CA THR A 393 6.30 3.43 25.09
C THR A 393 5.56 2.32 25.84
N LEU A 394 5.86 1.05 25.56
CA LEU A 394 5.33 -0.10 26.28
C LEU A 394 6.00 -0.32 27.64
N ALA A 395 7.28 0.04 27.74
CA ALA A 395 8.06 -0.13 28.96
C ALA A 395 7.80 0.96 30.02
N GLY A 396 7.21 2.10 29.64
CA GLY A 396 6.97 3.25 30.52
C GLY A 396 5.51 3.43 30.92
#